data_AF-A0A1V5M453-F1
#
_entry.id   AF-A0A1V5M453-F1
#
_cell.length_a   1.000
_cell.length_b   1.000
_cell.length_c   1.000
_cell.angle_alpha   90.00
_cell.angle_beta   90.00
_cell.angle_gamma   90.00
#
_symmetry.space_group_name_H-M   'P 1'
#
loop_
_entity.id
_entity.type
_entity.pdbx_description
1 polymer ?
#
loop_
_entity_poly.entity_id
_entity_poly.type
_entity_poly.pdbx_seq_one_letter_code
_entity_poly.pdbx_strand_id
1 'polypeptide(L)'
;MDDHHPAGFRYPGQPTIFHPAPSPYGIPYRCLYSRNIENLFFAGRNISATHAAMSSTRVMATCAILGQAAGTAAAIAARDELTPRQVSESHTEELQQILLDDDCYLPGVARAVSALSRAADLTASIGDPRPLRNGVDRPVGEVDNGWRCEPGGWVEYRFDAPTPLTAARLVFDSDLTEHALRMPCLYYRDAPALAPPATLVKGFRLEAQVAAGQWQTVYATEANTQRLVRVPLSVTTNALRLVPEATWGAPTAHVQAFDAR
;
A
#
# COMPACT_ATOMS: atom_id res chain seq x y z
N MET A 1 -6.86 -17.41 -11.50
CA MET A 1 -8.10 -16.96 -12.15
C MET A 1 -9.16 -18.01 -11.89
N ASP A 2 -10.28 -17.61 -11.34
CA ASP A 2 -11.39 -18.48 -10.94
C ASP A 2 -12.43 -18.44 -12.06
N ASP A 3 -12.31 -19.35 -13.04
CA ASP A 3 -13.16 -19.36 -14.23
C ASP A 3 -14.39 -20.26 -14.04
N HIS A 4 -15.56 -19.73 -14.41
CA HIS A 4 -16.85 -20.38 -14.23
C HIS A 4 -17.48 -20.66 -15.58
N HIS A 5 -17.90 -21.91 -15.77
CA HIS A 5 -18.50 -22.30 -17.04
C HIS A 5 -19.83 -21.54 -17.26
N PRO A 6 -20.08 -20.92 -18.43
CA PRO A 6 -21.28 -20.11 -18.68
C PRO A 6 -22.61 -20.86 -18.52
N ALA A 7 -22.60 -22.19 -18.72
CA ALA A 7 -23.78 -23.03 -18.50
C ALA A 7 -24.15 -23.18 -17.00
N GLY A 8 -23.29 -22.73 -16.08
CA GLY A 8 -23.54 -22.74 -14.64
C GLY A 8 -23.93 -24.12 -14.12
N PHE A 9 -25.02 -24.19 -13.36
CA PHE A 9 -25.58 -25.44 -12.83
C PHE A 9 -25.92 -26.50 -13.89
N ARG A 10 -26.01 -26.13 -15.18
CA ARG A 10 -26.29 -27.07 -16.28
C ARG A 10 -25.03 -27.70 -16.85
N TYR A 11 -23.84 -27.25 -16.43
CA TYR A 11 -22.59 -27.86 -16.86
C TYR A 11 -22.35 -29.17 -16.10
N PRO A 12 -22.19 -30.33 -16.78
CA PRO A 12 -22.01 -31.61 -16.12
C PRO A 12 -20.58 -31.83 -15.58
N GLY A 13 -19.64 -30.95 -15.91
CA GLY A 13 -18.24 -31.05 -15.49
C GLY A 13 -17.94 -30.25 -14.22
N GLN A 14 -16.66 -29.98 -13.98
CA GLN A 14 -16.22 -29.15 -12.86
C GLN A 14 -16.84 -27.74 -12.97
N PRO A 15 -17.52 -27.23 -11.94
CA PRO A 15 -18.18 -25.93 -12.01
C PRO A 15 -17.17 -24.78 -12.15
N THR A 16 -15.94 -25.01 -11.70
CA THR A 16 -14.87 -24.03 -11.65
C THR A 16 -13.57 -24.62 -12.17
N ILE A 17 -12.85 -23.84 -12.98
CA ILE A 17 -11.49 -24.14 -13.42
C ILE A 17 -10.57 -23.02 -12.92
N PHE A 18 -9.52 -23.40 -12.19
CA PHE A 18 -8.53 -22.45 -11.71
C PHE A 18 -7.37 -22.37 -12.71
N HIS A 19 -7.27 -21.25 -13.41
CA HIS A 19 -6.12 -20.97 -14.28
C HIS A 19 -5.06 -20.17 -13.51
N PRO A 20 -3.78 -20.57 -13.52
CA PRO A 20 -2.71 -19.75 -12.97
C PRO A 20 -2.57 -18.46 -13.79
N ALA A 21 -2.37 -17.34 -13.10
CA ALA A 21 -1.99 -16.08 -13.74
C ALA A 21 -0.47 -15.92 -13.59
N PRO A 22 0.30 -15.71 -14.68
CA PRO A 22 1.77 -15.66 -14.60
C PRO A 22 2.29 -14.43 -13.86
N SER A 23 1.50 -13.35 -13.81
CA SER A 23 1.84 -12.14 -13.07
C SER A 23 0.57 -11.34 -12.72
N PRO A 24 0.63 -10.49 -11.68
CA PRO A 24 -0.34 -9.42 -11.51
C PRO A 24 -0.31 -8.48 -12.73
N TYR A 25 -1.47 -7.97 -13.12
CA TYR A 25 -1.60 -7.04 -14.24
C TYR A 25 -2.52 -5.88 -13.84
N GLY A 26 -2.31 -4.73 -14.49
CA GLY A 26 -3.15 -3.54 -14.27
C GLY A 26 -4.53 -3.69 -14.92
N ILE A 27 -5.57 -3.19 -14.24
CA ILE A 27 -6.92 -3.09 -14.80
C ILE A 27 -7.05 -1.70 -15.43
N PRO A 28 -7.35 -1.58 -16.74
CA PRO A 28 -7.49 -0.29 -17.37
C PRO A 28 -8.62 0.53 -16.73
N TYR A 29 -8.34 1.78 -16.38
CA TYR A 29 -9.33 2.68 -15.78
C TYR A 29 -10.59 2.84 -16.63
N ARG A 30 -10.46 2.78 -17.97
CA ARG A 30 -11.59 2.79 -18.91
C ARG A 30 -12.64 1.68 -18.72
N CYS A 31 -12.30 0.63 -17.96
CA CYS A 31 -13.27 -0.40 -17.59
C CYS A 31 -14.26 0.06 -16.51
N LEU A 32 -13.95 1.14 -15.80
CA LEU A 32 -14.67 1.62 -14.62
C LEU A 32 -15.76 2.65 -14.93
N TYR A 33 -15.99 3.04 -16.18
CA TYR A 33 -17.03 4.03 -16.49
C TYR A 33 -17.85 3.65 -17.72
N SER A 34 -19.04 4.21 -17.82
CA SER A 34 -19.96 3.97 -18.93
C SER A 34 -19.48 4.59 -20.22
N ARG A 35 -19.60 3.83 -21.32
CA ARG A 35 -19.37 4.36 -22.66
C ARG A 35 -20.39 5.42 -23.05
N ASN A 36 -21.63 5.29 -22.56
CA ASN A 36 -22.79 6.01 -23.07
C ASN A 36 -23.43 7.00 -22.08
N ILE A 37 -23.13 6.87 -20.78
CA ILE A 37 -23.65 7.76 -19.74
C ILE A 37 -22.46 8.49 -19.13
N GLU A 38 -22.38 9.80 -19.34
CA GLU A 38 -21.18 10.58 -19.07
C GLU A 38 -20.78 10.60 -17.59
N ASN A 39 -21.72 10.50 -16.65
CA ASN A 39 -21.44 10.61 -15.21
C ASN A 39 -21.60 9.28 -14.44
N LEU A 40 -21.48 8.13 -15.12
CA LEU A 40 -21.72 6.83 -14.52
C LEU A 40 -20.42 6.00 -14.37
N PHE A 41 -20.06 5.73 -13.12
CA PHE A 41 -19.01 4.78 -12.74
C PHE A 41 -19.57 3.37 -12.49
N PHE A 42 -18.70 2.38 -12.67
CA PHE A 42 -18.85 0.99 -12.28
C PHE A 42 -17.70 0.60 -11.36
N ALA A 43 -17.99 -0.17 -10.31
CA ALA A 43 -17.02 -0.62 -9.33
C ALA A 43 -17.28 -2.09 -8.96
N GLY A 44 -16.25 -2.93 -9.11
CA GLY A 44 -16.33 -4.35 -8.81
C GLY A 44 -16.81 -5.20 -9.98
N ARG A 45 -17.85 -6.03 -9.79
CA ARG A 45 -18.22 -7.07 -10.76
C ARG A 45 -18.93 -6.57 -12.02
N ASN A 46 -19.45 -5.34 -11.99
CA ASN A 46 -20.21 -4.74 -13.09
C ASN A 46 -19.33 -3.93 -14.06
N ILE A 47 -18.00 -3.96 -13.91
CA ILE A 47 -17.08 -3.28 -14.83
C ILE A 47 -17.08 -3.94 -16.21
N SER A 48 -16.61 -3.20 -17.22
CA SER A 48 -16.44 -3.74 -18.57
C SER A 48 -15.31 -4.78 -18.62
N ALA A 49 -15.66 -6.05 -18.80
CA ALA A 49 -14.71 -7.16 -18.89
C ALA A 49 -15.21 -8.25 -19.86
N THR A 50 -14.28 -8.97 -20.49
CA THR A 50 -14.59 -10.24 -21.17
C THR A 50 -14.86 -11.32 -20.14
N HIS A 51 -15.46 -12.45 -20.55
CA HIS A 51 -15.67 -13.61 -19.67
C HIS A 51 -14.36 -14.07 -19.00
N ALA A 52 -13.30 -14.23 -19.80
CA ALA A 52 -11.97 -14.57 -19.28
C ALA A 52 -11.41 -13.52 -18.30
N ALA A 53 -11.50 -12.22 -18.59
CA ALA A 53 -11.01 -11.19 -17.66
C ALA A 53 -11.86 -11.11 -16.38
N MET A 54 -13.16 -11.39 -16.47
CA MET A 54 -14.06 -11.42 -15.33
C MET A 54 -13.70 -12.54 -14.34
N SER A 55 -13.06 -13.63 -14.78
CA SER A 55 -12.60 -14.73 -13.92
C SER A 55 -11.57 -14.31 -12.86
N SER A 56 -10.92 -13.16 -13.04
CA SER A 56 -9.94 -12.59 -12.10
C SER A 56 -10.40 -11.26 -11.50
N THR A 57 -11.00 -10.37 -12.29
CA THR A 57 -11.38 -9.02 -11.79
C THR A 57 -12.54 -9.03 -10.80
N ARG A 58 -13.39 -10.06 -10.83
CA ARG A 58 -14.60 -10.16 -9.98
C ARG A 58 -14.33 -10.60 -8.54
N VAL A 59 -13.09 -10.97 -8.21
CA VAL A 59 -12.69 -11.47 -6.88
C VAL A 59 -12.74 -10.33 -5.87
N MET A 60 -13.10 -10.63 -4.61
CA MET A 60 -13.46 -9.61 -3.60
C MET A 60 -12.37 -8.56 -3.36
N ALA A 61 -11.12 -8.97 -3.17
CA ALA A 61 -10.00 -8.04 -2.96
C ALA A 61 -9.77 -7.13 -4.18
N THR A 62 -9.88 -7.68 -5.38
CA THR A 62 -9.80 -6.89 -6.62
C THR A 62 -10.97 -5.92 -6.73
N CYS A 63 -12.19 -6.34 -6.39
CA CYS A 63 -13.36 -5.45 -6.37
C CYS A 63 -13.21 -4.30 -5.37
N ALA A 64 -12.63 -4.57 -4.19
CA ALA A 64 -12.35 -3.53 -3.20
C ALA A 64 -11.39 -2.46 -3.77
N ILE A 65 -10.31 -2.89 -4.44
CA ILE A 65 -9.36 -1.99 -5.11
C ILE A 65 -10.04 -1.21 -6.24
N LEU A 66 -10.89 -1.85 -7.06
CA LEU A 66 -11.65 -1.16 -8.10
C LEU A 66 -12.60 -0.10 -7.51
N GLY A 67 -13.20 -0.39 -6.36
CA GLY A 67 -14.01 0.58 -5.61
C GLY A 67 -13.21 1.79 -5.15
N GLN A 68 -12.01 1.55 -4.59
CA GLN A 68 -11.10 2.63 -4.20
C GLN A 68 -10.70 3.49 -5.40
N ALA A 69 -10.34 2.87 -6.53
CA ALA A 69 -10.00 3.57 -7.77
C ALA A 69 -11.16 4.40 -8.32
N ALA A 70 -12.38 3.84 -8.39
CA ALA A 70 -13.56 4.54 -8.85
C ALA A 70 -13.92 5.72 -7.93
N GLY A 71 -13.89 5.52 -6.60
CA GLY A 71 -14.17 6.59 -5.64
C GLY A 71 -13.14 7.71 -5.66
N THR A 72 -11.86 7.38 -5.74
CA THR A 72 -10.77 8.37 -5.86
C THR A 72 -10.92 9.19 -7.14
N ALA A 73 -11.19 8.52 -8.26
CA ALA A 73 -11.40 9.21 -9.52
C ALA A 73 -12.67 10.07 -9.54
N ALA A 74 -13.74 9.63 -8.87
CA ALA A 74 -14.95 10.43 -8.70
C ALA A 74 -14.69 11.69 -7.87
N ALA A 75 -13.82 11.63 -6.85
CA ALA A 75 -13.41 12.80 -6.08
C ALA A 75 -12.62 13.81 -6.93
N ILE A 76 -11.67 13.34 -7.76
CA ILE A 76 -10.96 14.19 -8.74
C ILE A 76 -11.95 14.80 -9.72
N ALA A 77 -12.84 13.98 -10.29
CA ALA A 77 -13.87 14.42 -11.22
C ALA A 77 -14.75 15.52 -10.64
N ALA A 78 -15.20 15.36 -9.38
CA ALA A 78 -16.02 16.35 -8.71
C ALA A 78 -15.25 17.64 -8.37
N ARG A 79 -13.97 17.54 -8.00
CA ARG A 79 -13.10 18.70 -7.69
C ARG A 79 -12.89 19.59 -8.91
N ASP A 80 -12.66 18.98 -10.06
CA ASP A 80 -12.21 19.68 -11.28
C ASP A 80 -13.31 19.79 -12.35
N GLU A 81 -14.56 19.46 -11.99
CA GLU A 81 -15.72 19.48 -12.89
C GLU A 81 -15.54 18.63 -14.16
N LEU A 82 -14.95 17.44 -14.00
CA LEU A 82 -14.66 16.51 -15.08
C LEU A 82 -15.66 15.34 -15.13
N THR A 83 -15.82 14.76 -16.31
CA THR A 83 -16.40 13.42 -16.47
C THR A 83 -15.36 12.34 -16.11
N PRO A 84 -15.78 11.11 -15.78
CA PRO A 84 -14.89 9.95 -15.61
C PRO A 84 -13.90 9.79 -16.77
N ARG A 85 -14.37 9.97 -18.00
CA ARG A 85 -13.51 9.89 -19.20
C ARG A 85 -12.40 10.94 -19.17
N GLN A 86 -12.73 12.18 -18.85
CA GLN A 86 -11.75 13.28 -18.83
C GLN A 86 -10.70 13.09 -17.74
N VAL A 87 -11.05 12.47 -16.60
CA VAL A 87 -10.06 12.05 -15.59
C VAL A 87 -9.00 11.12 -16.21
N SER A 88 -9.41 10.16 -17.05
CA SER A 88 -8.46 9.27 -17.74
C SER A 88 -7.55 9.99 -18.74
N GLU A 89 -8.03 11.07 -19.34
CA GLU A 89 -7.33 11.82 -20.38
C GLU A 89 -6.31 12.80 -19.80
N SER A 90 -6.56 13.32 -18.59
CA SER A 90 -5.79 14.45 -18.03
C SER A 90 -5.24 14.24 -16.62
N HIS A 91 -5.78 13.30 -15.83
CA HIS A 91 -5.46 13.11 -14.41
C HIS A 91 -5.08 11.66 -14.06
N THR A 92 -4.70 10.84 -15.05
CA THR A 92 -4.29 9.46 -14.81
C THR A 92 -3.12 9.36 -13.84
N GLU A 93 -2.10 10.22 -14.00
CA GLU A 93 -0.94 10.20 -13.10
C GLU A 93 -1.33 10.58 -11.68
N GLU A 94 -2.11 11.65 -11.49
CA GLU A 94 -2.60 12.05 -10.17
C GLU A 94 -3.40 10.93 -9.50
N LEU A 95 -4.34 10.33 -10.22
CA LEU A 95 -5.15 9.21 -9.72
C LEU A 95 -4.26 8.04 -9.29
N GLN A 96 -3.28 7.66 -10.12
CA GLN A 96 -2.35 6.58 -9.78
C GLN A 96 -1.53 6.91 -8.53
N GLN A 97 -1.05 8.15 -8.41
CA GLN A 97 -0.24 8.58 -7.28
C GLN A 97 -1.03 8.68 -5.98
N ILE A 98 -2.29 9.13 -6.00
CA ILE A 98 -3.16 9.10 -4.82
C ILE A 98 -3.40 7.66 -4.37
N LEU A 99 -3.72 6.76 -5.30
CA LEU A 99 -3.92 5.34 -4.99
C LEU A 99 -2.67 4.70 -4.38
N LEU A 100 -1.51 4.91 -4.99
CA LEU A 100 -0.24 4.39 -4.48
C LEU A 100 0.10 4.99 -3.12
N ASP A 101 -0.20 6.28 -2.90
CA ASP A 101 0.01 6.92 -1.60
C ASP A 101 -0.83 6.26 -0.50
N ASP A 102 -2.05 5.83 -0.84
CA ASP A 102 -2.97 5.07 0.02
C ASP A 102 -2.69 3.56 0.04
N ASP A 103 -1.49 3.14 -0.39
CA ASP A 103 -1.02 1.74 -0.40
C ASP A 103 -1.89 0.79 -1.27
N CYS A 104 -2.63 1.35 -2.25
CA CYS A 104 -3.25 0.57 -3.31
C CYS A 104 -2.18 0.08 -4.30
N TYR A 105 -2.19 -1.22 -4.61
CA TYR A 105 -1.21 -1.80 -5.51
C TYR A 105 -1.55 -1.54 -6.97
N LEU A 106 -0.65 -0.87 -7.69
CA LEU A 106 -0.71 -0.72 -9.15
C LEU A 106 0.53 -1.40 -9.78
N PRO A 107 0.40 -2.60 -10.36
CA PRO A 107 1.54 -3.32 -10.93
C PRO A 107 2.29 -2.49 -11.97
N GLY A 108 3.62 -2.39 -11.80
CA GLY A 108 4.50 -1.69 -12.72
C GLY A 108 4.50 -0.16 -12.59
N VAL A 109 3.83 0.41 -11.60
CA VAL A 109 3.84 1.85 -11.33
C VAL A 109 4.52 2.12 -9.98
N ALA A 110 5.52 2.99 -9.99
CA ALA A 110 6.19 3.43 -8.77
C ALA A 110 5.49 4.67 -8.18
N ARG A 111 5.42 4.72 -6.86
CA ARG A 111 4.92 5.89 -6.13
C ARG A 111 5.95 7.03 -6.19
N ALA A 112 5.45 8.25 -6.31
CA ALA A 112 6.24 9.46 -6.14
C ALA A 112 6.69 9.59 -4.68
N VAL A 113 8.00 9.52 -4.49
CA VAL A 113 8.66 9.81 -3.21
C VAL A 113 8.76 11.33 -3.04
N SER A 114 8.53 11.82 -1.82
CA SER A 114 8.55 13.27 -1.54
C SER A 114 9.90 13.88 -1.94
N ALA A 115 9.88 15.13 -2.40
CA ALA A 115 11.11 15.83 -2.77
C ALA A 115 12.10 15.89 -1.61
N LEU A 116 11.60 16.07 -0.38
CA LEU A 116 12.39 16.07 0.84
C LEU A 116 13.11 14.73 1.07
N SER A 117 12.41 13.59 1.04
CA SER A 117 13.03 12.27 1.22
C SER A 117 14.03 11.91 0.13
N ARG A 118 13.80 12.36 -1.11
CA ARG A 118 14.73 12.12 -2.22
C ARG A 118 16.02 12.92 -2.07
N ALA A 119 15.92 14.16 -1.61
CA ALA A 119 17.07 15.06 -1.47
C ALA A 119 17.89 14.77 -0.19
N ALA A 120 17.26 14.27 0.87
CA ALA A 120 17.91 13.99 2.14
C ALA A 120 18.92 12.85 2.05
N ASP A 121 19.93 12.87 2.92
CA ASP A 121 20.80 11.72 3.14
C ASP A 121 20.06 10.68 3.98
N LEU A 122 20.07 9.41 3.56
CA LEU A 122 19.40 8.31 4.26
C LEU A 122 20.45 7.31 4.76
N THR A 123 20.55 7.16 6.07
CA THR A 123 21.47 6.21 6.70
C THR A 123 20.73 5.33 7.72
N ALA A 124 21.29 4.18 8.04
CA ALA A 124 20.70 3.26 9.00
C ALA A 124 21.77 2.64 9.91
N SER A 125 21.34 2.14 11.05
CA SER A 125 22.19 1.44 12.01
C SER A 125 22.82 0.18 11.42
N ILE A 126 22.17 -0.43 10.43
CA ILE A 126 22.61 -1.65 9.76
C ILE A 126 22.11 -1.68 8.32
N GLY A 127 22.88 -2.30 7.43
CA GLY A 127 22.47 -2.59 6.06
C GLY A 127 22.22 -1.35 5.21
N ASP A 128 21.50 -1.57 4.11
CA ASP A 128 21.20 -0.53 3.12
C ASP A 128 19.73 -0.08 3.23
N PRO A 129 19.45 1.18 3.61
CA PRO A 129 18.10 1.70 3.72
C PRO A 129 17.53 2.24 2.40
N ARG A 130 18.28 2.25 1.29
CA ARG A 130 17.82 2.80 0.00
C ARG A 130 16.46 2.27 -0.49
N PRO A 131 16.07 1.00 -0.26
CA PRO A 131 14.74 0.51 -0.66
C PRO A 131 13.58 1.31 -0.06
N LEU A 132 13.74 1.98 1.08
CA LEU A 132 12.67 2.72 1.75
C LEU A 132 12.16 3.94 0.97
N ARG A 133 12.90 4.37 -0.07
CA ARG A 133 12.63 5.59 -0.84
C ARG A 133 12.73 5.40 -2.35
N ASN A 134 12.45 4.19 -2.84
CA ASN A 134 12.46 3.88 -4.28
C ASN A 134 11.06 3.93 -4.94
N GLY A 135 10.00 4.19 -4.16
CA GLY A 135 8.62 4.25 -4.64
C GLY A 135 7.93 2.89 -4.77
N VAL A 136 8.60 1.79 -4.41
CA VAL A 136 8.02 0.47 -4.24
C VAL A 136 7.84 0.25 -2.74
N ASP A 137 6.62 -0.05 -2.30
CA ASP A 137 6.30 -0.14 -0.87
C ASP A 137 6.02 -1.61 -0.43
N ARG A 138 6.48 -2.61 -1.20
CA ARG A 138 6.17 -4.05 -1.00
C ARG A 138 7.10 -4.98 -1.80
N PRO A 139 7.21 -6.28 -1.46
CA PRO A 139 7.86 -7.26 -2.32
C PRO A 139 7.15 -7.41 -3.67
N VAL A 140 7.91 -7.65 -4.73
CA VAL A 140 7.41 -7.86 -6.10
C VAL A 140 8.00 -9.15 -6.68
N GLY A 141 7.15 -10.16 -6.83
CA GLY A 141 7.61 -11.50 -7.16
C GLY A 141 8.51 -12.05 -6.05
N GLU A 142 9.68 -12.57 -6.42
CA GLU A 142 10.68 -13.09 -5.47
C GLU A 142 11.61 -12.01 -4.91
N VAL A 143 11.44 -10.74 -5.34
CA VAL A 143 12.31 -9.64 -4.93
C VAL A 143 11.71 -8.95 -3.72
N ASP A 144 12.43 -9.02 -2.59
CA ASP A 144 12.08 -8.26 -1.38
C ASP A 144 12.29 -6.76 -1.60
N ASN A 145 11.52 -5.95 -0.88
CA ASN A 145 11.68 -4.51 -0.87
C ASN A 145 11.45 -3.97 0.54
N GLY A 146 12.54 -3.53 1.15
CA GLY A 146 12.52 -2.85 2.42
C GLY A 146 13.86 -2.88 3.11
N TRP A 147 13.85 -2.45 4.36
CA TRP A 147 14.98 -2.44 5.27
C TRP A 147 14.61 -3.21 6.54
N ARG A 148 15.52 -4.06 7.01
CA ARG A 148 15.32 -4.92 8.17
C ARG A 148 16.31 -4.60 9.28
N CYS A 149 15.84 -4.63 10.52
CA CYS A 149 16.67 -4.50 11.70
C CYS A 149 16.11 -5.29 12.88
N GLU A 150 16.94 -5.58 13.87
CA GLU A 150 16.45 -5.98 15.19
C GLU A 150 15.72 -4.79 15.84
N PRO A 151 14.75 -5.04 16.75
CA PRO A 151 14.15 -3.98 17.54
C PRO A 151 15.22 -3.12 18.25
N GLY A 152 15.08 -1.79 18.15
CA GLY A 152 16.06 -0.80 18.60
C GLY A 152 17.04 -0.34 17.50
N GLY A 153 17.09 -1.02 16.36
CA GLY A 153 17.74 -0.50 15.15
C GLY A 153 17.05 0.79 14.66
N TRP A 154 17.76 1.57 13.84
CA TRP A 154 17.24 2.85 13.38
C TRP A 154 17.58 3.15 11.92
N VAL A 155 16.73 3.96 11.30
CA VAL A 155 16.96 4.58 9.99
C VAL A 155 16.63 6.05 10.07
N GLU A 156 17.49 6.92 9.52
CA GLU A 156 17.33 8.36 9.61
C GLU A 156 17.54 9.08 8.28
N TYR A 157 16.71 10.09 8.08
CA TYR A 157 16.95 11.15 7.11
C TYR A 157 17.75 12.27 7.76
N ARG A 158 18.73 12.79 7.04
CA ARG A 158 19.48 14.01 7.35
C ARG A 158 19.27 15.04 6.24
N PHE A 159 19.00 16.27 6.65
CA PHE A 159 18.72 17.40 5.77
C PHE A 159 19.87 18.41 5.84
N ASP A 160 20.18 19.05 4.72
CA ASP A 160 21.27 20.03 4.59
C ASP A 160 21.06 21.27 5.49
N ALA A 161 19.81 21.57 5.82
CA ALA A 161 19.42 22.69 6.66
C ALA A 161 18.22 22.32 7.54
N PRO A 162 17.95 23.07 8.62
CA PRO A 162 16.74 22.90 9.42
C PRO A 162 15.50 22.95 8.53
N THR A 163 14.79 21.83 8.44
CA THR A 163 13.69 21.62 7.47
C THR A 163 12.38 21.45 8.23
N PRO A 164 11.32 22.20 7.88
CA PRO A 164 10.01 21.99 8.46
C PRO A 164 9.40 20.68 7.93
N LEU A 165 8.94 19.83 8.85
CA LEU A 165 8.25 18.58 8.55
C LEU A 165 6.82 18.64 9.04
N THR A 166 5.89 18.32 8.14
CA THR A 166 4.44 18.30 8.34
C THR A 166 3.89 16.90 8.49
N ALA A 167 4.57 15.87 7.98
CA ALA A 167 4.18 14.49 8.19
C ALA A 167 5.32 13.49 7.96
N ALA A 168 5.13 12.26 8.43
CA ALA A 168 5.85 11.08 7.98
C ALA A 168 4.87 10.03 7.45
N ARG A 169 5.25 9.33 6.38
CA ARG A 169 4.52 8.17 5.85
C ARG A 169 5.39 6.94 6.00
N LEU A 170 4.84 5.89 6.61
CA LEU A 170 5.52 4.64 6.92
C LEU A 170 4.72 3.48 6.33
N VAL A 171 5.40 2.51 5.75
CA VAL A 171 4.80 1.23 5.36
C VAL A 171 5.58 0.12 6.03
N PHE A 172 4.91 -0.68 6.85
CA PHE A 172 5.48 -1.83 7.52
C PHE A 172 5.10 -3.12 6.82
N ASP A 173 5.91 -4.16 6.98
CA ASP A 173 5.58 -5.48 6.45
C ASP A 173 4.37 -6.08 7.18
N SER A 174 3.29 -6.35 6.45
CA SER A 174 2.09 -7.00 6.98
C SER A 174 1.95 -8.41 6.44
N ASP A 175 3.10 -9.03 6.11
CA ASP A 175 3.23 -10.34 5.50
C ASP A 175 2.38 -10.48 4.24
N LEU A 176 2.69 -9.71 3.19
CA LEU A 176 1.98 -9.83 1.91
C LEU A 176 2.32 -11.13 1.15
N THR A 177 3.32 -11.87 1.63
CA THR A 177 3.82 -13.12 1.06
C THR A 177 3.10 -14.35 1.58
N GLU A 178 2.49 -14.29 2.78
CA GLU A 178 1.77 -15.42 3.35
C GLU A 178 0.44 -15.70 2.61
N HIS A 179 0.27 -16.95 2.17
CA HIS A 179 -0.87 -17.43 1.38
C HIS A 179 -2.06 -17.92 2.22
N ALA A 180 -2.23 -17.44 3.45
CA ALA A 180 -3.35 -17.83 4.30
C ALA A 180 -4.70 -17.30 3.75
N LEU A 181 -5.78 -18.09 3.91
CA LEU A 181 -7.13 -17.66 3.57
C LEU A 181 -7.60 -16.56 4.54
N ARG A 182 -7.51 -15.29 4.12
CA ARG A 182 -7.89 -14.12 4.94
C ARG A 182 -9.38 -13.82 4.99
N MET A 183 -10.21 -14.62 4.32
CA MET A 183 -11.68 -14.50 4.33
C MET A 183 -12.31 -15.89 4.50
N PRO A 184 -12.22 -16.49 5.70
CA PRO A 184 -12.84 -17.79 5.95
C PRO A 184 -14.37 -17.66 5.92
N CYS A 185 -15.04 -18.61 5.27
CA CYS A 185 -16.50 -18.70 5.24
C CYS A 185 -17.09 -19.41 6.48
N LEU A 186 -16.24 -19.95 7.34
CA LEU A 186 -16.59 -20.70 8.54
C LEU A 186 -15.60 -20.34 9.66
N TYR A 187 -16.14 -20.01 10.84
CA TYR A 187 -15.35 -19.84 12.06
C TYR A 187 -15.74 -20.95 13.04
N TYR A 188 -14.77 -21.75 13.46
CA TYR A 188 -14.99 -22.71 14.54
C TYR A 188 -15.12 -21.96 15.88
N ARG A 189 -15.96 -22.47 16.78
CA ARG A 189 -16.18 -21.87 18.11
C ARG A 189 -14.89 -21.69 18.91
N ASP A 190 -13.95 -22.59 18.70
CA ASP A 190 -12.66 -22.68 19.39
C ASP A 190 -11.50 -22.22 18.49
N ALA A 191 -11.81 -21.49 17.39
CA ALA A 191 -10.80 -20.89 16.54
C ALA A 191 -9.96 -19.86 17.34
N PRO A 192 -8.63 -19.84 17.15
CA PRO A 192 -7.78 -18.84 17.81
C PRO A 192 -8.17 -17.43 17.36
N ALA A 193 -8.01 -16.45 18.25
CA ALA A 193 -8.22 -15.06 17.92
C ALA A 193 -7.24 -14.64 16.81
N LEU A 194 -7.74 -13.93 15.80
CA LEU A 194 -6.90 -13.34 14.76
C LEU A 194 -6.05 -12.23 15.38
N ALA A 195 -4.73 -12.35 15.22
CA ALA A 195 -3.76 -11.33 15.60
C ALA A 195 -3.18 -10.66 14.34
N PRO A 196 -2.61 -9.46 14.46
CA PRO A 196 -1.81 -8.88 13.37
C PRO A 196 -0.67 -9.83 12.95
N PRO A 197 -0.24 -9.78 11.67
CA PRO A 197 0.88 -10.59 11.18
C PRO A 197 2.12 -10.40 12.05
N ALA A 198 2.85 -11.48 12.34
CA ALA A 198 4.03 -11.44 13.22
C ALA A 198 5.11 -10.45 12.74
N THR A 199 5.24 -10.26 11.43
CA THR A 199 6.18 -9.34 10.79
C THR A 199 5.82 -7.86 10.94
N LEU A 200 4.56 -7.55 11.30
CA LEU A 200 4.12 -6.18 11.45
C LEU A 200 4.81 -5.52 12.64
N VAL A 201 5.34 -4.32 12.41
CA VAL A 201 5.92 -3.48 13.46
C VAL A 201 4.79 -3.06 14.41
N LYS A 202 4.91 -3.48 15.66
CA LYS A 202 3.97 -3.24 16.76
C LYS A 202 4.31 -1.94 17.48
N GLY A 203 5.56 -1.79 17.90
CA GLY A 203 6.05 -0.62 18.61
C GLY A 203 7.06 0.13 17.76
N PHE A 204 6.96 1.44 17.67
CA PHE A 204 7.97 2.28 17.04
C PHE A 204 7.85 3.72 17.50
N ARG A 205 8.95 4.46 17.32
CA ARG A 205 9.00 5.90 17.53
C ARG A 205 9.67 6.64 16.39
N LEU A 206 9.27 7.90 16.22
CA LEU A 206 9.95 8.89 15.40
C LEU A 206 10.65 9.90 16.31
N GLU A 207 11.90 10.20 16.00
CA GLU A 207 12.71 11.17 16.71
C GLU A 207 13.13 12.29 15.76
N ALA A 208 13.11 13.54 16.23
CA ALA A 208 13.66 14.69 15.54
C ALA A 208 14.90 15.20 16.29
N GLN A 209 15.93 15.60 15.54
CA GLN A 209 17.13 16.17 16.13
C GLN A 209 16.92 17.64 16.53
N VAL A 210 17.07 17.93 17.83
CA VAL A 210 16.92 19.29 18.40
C VAL A 210 18.24 20.04 18.50
N ALA A 211 19.35 19.30 18.67
CA ALA A 211 20.71 19.80 18.64
C ALA A 211 21.64 18.65 18.23
N ALA A 212 22.92 18.93 17.92
CA ALA A 212 23.87 17.89 17.52
C ALA A 212 23.92 16.74 18.55
N GLY A 213 23.50 15.55 18.14
CA GLY A 213 23.43 14.36 18.98
C GLY A 213 22.26 14.30 19.98
N GLN A 214 21.45 15.35 20.09
CA GLN A 214 20.27 15.39 20.95
C GLN A 214 19.00 15.15 20.14
N TRP A 215 18.26 14.13 20.53
CA TRP A 215 17.04 13.67 19.87
C TRP A 215 15.84 13.85 20.79
N GLN A 216 14.74 14.29 20.21
CA GLN A 216 13.44 14.38 20.86
C GLN A 216 12.46 13.46 20.15
N THR A 217 11.77 12.61 20.91
CA THR A 217 10.65 11.82 20.37
C THR A 217 9.51 12.76 19.95
N VAL A 218 9.14 12.69 18.67
CA VAL A 218 8.03 13.49 18.09
C VAL A 218 6.77 12.67 17.88
N TYR A 219 6.90 11.33 17.86
CA TYR A 219 5.79 10.39 17.83
C TYR A 219 6.23 9.04 18.38
N ALA A 220 5.35 8.34 19.08
CA ALA A 220 5.57 6.96 19.50
C ALA A 220 4.24 6.20 19.58
N THR A 221 4.30 4.90 19.34
CA THR A 221 3.19 3.97 19.56
C THR A 221 3.73 2.62 19.98
N GLU A 222 3.04 1.93 20.89
CA GLU A 222 3.40 0.59 21.38
C GLU A 222 2.51 -0.52 20.82
N ALA A 223 1.48 -0.16 20.05
CA ALA A 223 0.42 -1.08 19.62
C ALA A 223 -0.12 -0.77 18.21
N ASN A 224 0.77 -0.52 17.25
CA ASN A 224 0.41 -0.36 15.85
C ASN A 224 -0.18 -1.65 15.28
N THR A 225 -1.33 -1.54 14.62
CA THR A 225 -1.98 -2.63 13.88
C THR A 225 -2.13 -2.32 12.39
N GLN A 226 -1.56 -1.20 11.92
CA GLN A 226 -1.69 -0.72 10.56
C GLN A 226 -0.42 -0.95 9.76
N ARG A 227 -0.59 -1.34 8.50
CA ARG A 227 0.48 -1.46 7.51
C ARG A 227 0.99 -0.09 7.07
N LEU A 228 0.08 0.73 6.55
CA LEU A 228 0.31 2.12 6.19
C LEU A 228 0.04 3.00 7.41
N VAL A 229 1.03 3.75 7.86
CA VAL A 229 0.89 4.71 8.95
C VAL A 229 1.26 6.10 8.47
N ARG A 230 0.39 7.07 8.73
CA ARG A 230 0.62 8.49 8.46
C ARG A 230 0.69 9.23 9.79
N VAL A 231 1.84 9.80 10.08
CA VAL A 231 2.09 10.54 11.33
C VAL A 231 2.10 12.02 11.00
N PRO A 232 1.17 12.84 11.51
CA PRO A 232 1.28 14.29 11.41
C PRO A 232 2.46 14.77 12.26
N LEU A 233 3.27 15.68 11.70
CA LEU A 233 4.42 16.29 12.36
C LEU A 233 4.25 17.81 12.35
N SER A 234 4.89 18.48 13.31
CA SER A 234 4.94 19.94 13.37
C SER A 234 6.27 20.36 13.97
N VAL A 235 7.36 19.95 13.32
CA VAL A 235 8.73 20.14 13.81
C VAL A 235 9.64 20.70 12.72
N THR A 236 10.63 21.49 13.11
CA THR A 236 11.73 21.89 12.23
C THR A 236 12.99 21.22 12.73
N THR A 237 13.65 20.44 11.88
CA THR A 237 14.77 19.58 12.29
C THR A 237 15.80 19.40 11.18
N ASN A 238 17.05 19.12 11.55
CA ASN A 238 18.09 18.68 10.62
C ASN A 238 18.07 17.17 10.36
N ALA A 239 17.35 16.39 11.17
CA ALA A 239 17.23 14.95 10.97
C ALA A 239 15.92 14.39 11.53
N LEU A 240 15.38 13.38 10.85
CA LEU A 240 14.23 12.61 11.29
C LEU A 240 14.60 11.12 11.30
N ARG A 241 14.41 10.46 12.44
CA ARG A 241 14.79 9.06 12.65
C ARG A 241 13.57 8.21 12.99
N LEU A 242 13.47 7.04 12.38
CA LEU A 242 12.55 5.97 12.74
C LEU A 242 13.30 4.90 13.54
N VAL A 243 12.72 4.49 14.66
CA VAL A 243 13.22 3.41 15.52
C VAL A 243 12.09 2.40 15.74
N PRO A 244 12.09 1.24 15.05
CA PRO A 244 11.21 0.13 15.38
C PRO A 244 11.61 -0.49 16.72
N GLU A 245 10.66 -0.68 17.63
CA GLU A 245 10.90 -1.11 19.02
C GLU A 245 10.33 -2.49 19.33
N ALA A 246 9.32 -2.92 18.59
CA ALA A 246 8.72 -4.25 18.73
C ALA A 246 7.98 -4.66 17.46
N THR A 247 7.82 -5.97 17.25
CA THR A 247 6.92 -6.56 16.26
C THR A 247 5.80 -7.34 16.96
N TRP A 248 4.85 -7.86 16.20
CA TRP A 248 3.81 -8.76 16.74
C TRP A 248 4.29 -10.20 16.96
N GLY A 249 5.53 -10.54 16.60
CA GLY A 249 6.10 -11.86 16.87
C GLY A 249 7.37 -12.20 16.07
N ALA A 250 7.70 -11.45 15.03
CA ALA A 250 8.92 -11.65 14.25
C ALA A 250 10.17 -11.14 14.97
N PRO A 251 11.33 -11.81 14.85
CA PRO A 251 12.56 -11.38 15.52
C PRO A 251 13.14 -10.07 14.97
N THR A 252 12.76 -9.69 13.74
CA THR A 252 13.23 -8.46 13.08
C THR A 252 12.05 -7.62 12.62
N ALA A 253 12.21 -6.31 12.72
CA ALA A 253 11.30 -5.33 12.12
C ALA A 253 11.63 -5.20 10.63
N HIS A 254 10.59 -5.15 9.79
CA HIS A 254 10.73 -4.92 8.36
C HIS A 254 9.92 -3.69 7.94
N VAL A 255 10.64 -2.66 7.50
CA VAL A 255 10.08 -1.40 7.01
C VAL A 255 10.18 -1.42 5.49
N GLN A 256 9.08 -1.16 4.80
CA GLN A 256 9.01 -1.24 3.32
C GLN A 256 9.03 0.14 2.68
N ALA A 257 8.61 1.18 3.40
CA ALA A 257 8.77 2.57 2.98
C ALA A 257 8.84 3.51 4.19
N PHE A 258 9.60 4.60 4.04
CA PHE A 258 9.65 5.69 5.00
C PHE A 258 9.87 7.02 4.26
N ASP A 259 8.89 7.92 4.33
CA ASP A 259 8.97 9.25 3.75
C ASP A 259 8.79 10.35 4.80
N ALA A 260 9.64 11.37 4.75
CA ALA A 260 9.43 12.66 5.40
C ALA A 260 8.72 13.65 4.45
N ARG A 261 7.78 14.45 4.97
CA ARG A 261 6.99 15.46 4.25
C ARG A 261 6.91 16.76 5.02
#